data_AF-A0A920GKW0-F1
#
_entry.id   AF-A0A920GKW0-F1
#
_cell.length_a   1.000
_cell.length_b   1.000
_cell.length_c   1.000
_cell.angle_alpha   90.00
_cell.angle_beta   90.00
_cell.angle_gamma   90.00
#
_symmetry.space_group_name_H-M   'P 1'
#
loop_
_entity.id
_entity.type
_entity.pdbx_description
1 polymer ?
#
loop_
_entity_poly.entity_id
_entity_poly.type
_entity_poly.pdbx_seq_one_letter_code
_entity_poly.pdbx_strand_id
1 'polypeptide(L)'
;MASDIEIAQAATPKPITEIAEALNIPDEALEPYGRIKGKVNLDWLLEQPVRDNARMILVTAVSPTPAGEGKTTTTVGLGDALKHIGKNVAICLREPSLGPVFGMKGGAAGGGYAQVIPMEDINLHFNGDLHAIGVANNLLSALLDNHIHHGNALGIDVRRITWKRVLDMNDARSATLPWPWVVPVTVTRARMASTSWWPQRSWRSSALPPILMI
;
A
#
# COMPACT_ATOMS: atom_id res chain seq x y z
N MET A 1 2.27 -26.72 14.83
CA MET A 1 2.74 -26.08 13.58
C MET A 1 3.42 -24.80 13.99
N ALA A 2 4.55 -24.43 13.39
CA ALA A 2 5.20 -23.16 13.68
C ALA A 2 4.23 -22.00 13.34
N SER A 3 4.29 -20.93 14.13
CA SER A 3 3.56 -19.70 13.86
C SER A 3 4.13 -18.98 12.63
N ASP A 4 3.33 -18.13 11.99
CA ASP A 4 3.74 -17.40 10.77
C ASP A 4 5.04 -16.60 10.99
N ILE A 5 5.18 -15.98 12.16
CA ILE A 5 6.37 -15.20 12.52
C ILE A 5 7.61 -16.06 12.71
N GLU A 6 7.48 -17.27 13.28
CA GLU A 6 8.60 -18.21 13.42
C GLU A 6 9.07 -18.69 12.04
N ILE A 7 8.13 -18.94 11.11
CA ILE A 7 8.47 -19.30 9.73
C ILE A 7 9.18 -18.13 9.03
N ALA A 8 8.73 -16.90 9.25
CA ALA A 8 9.34 -15.71 8.64
C ALA A 8 10.76 -15.47 9.17
N GLN A 9 10.99 -15.63 10.48
CA GLN A 9 12.30 -15.45 11.12
C GLN A 9 13.30 -16.55 10.75
N ALA A 10 12.82 -17.77 10.46
CA ALA A 10 13.67 -18.86 10.01
C ALA A 10 14.10 -18.73 8.53
N ALA A 11 13.42 -17.89 7.74
CA ALA A 11 13.73 -17.71 6.33
C ALA A 11 15.03 -16.92 6.15
N THR A 12 15.86 -17.33 5.19
CA THR A 12 17.05 -16.58 4.79
C THR A 12 16.72 -15.74 3.55
N PRO A 13 16.47 -14.43 3.70
CA PRO A 13 16.14 -13.58 2.56
C PRO A 13 17.35 -13.42 1.63
N LYS A 14 17.07 -13.45 0.32
CA LYS A 14 18.06 -13.11 -0.70
C LYS A 14 18.33 -11.59 -0.71
N PRO A 15 19.53 -11.15 -1.09
CA PRO A 15 19.78 -9.74 -1.36
C PRO A 15 18.80 -9.20 -2.40
N ILE A 16 18.33 -7.97 -2.21
CA ILE A 16 17.38 -7.33 -3.14
C ILE A 16 17.96 -7.20 -4.54
N THR A 17 19.28 -7.02 -4.65
CA THR A 17 20.01 -6.97 -5.93
C THR A 17 19.88 -8.26 -6.72
N GLU A 18 19.89 -9.43 -6.06
CA GLU A 18 19.69 -10.73 -6.73
C GLU A 18 18.24 -10.87 -7.24
N ILE A 19 17.26 -10.35 -6.49
CA ILE A 19 15.85 -10.35 -6.91
C ILE A 19 15.65 -9.40 -8.09
N ALA A 20 16.26 -8.22 -8.05
CA ALA A 20 16.24 -7.22 -9.11
C ALA A 20 16.86 -7.77 -10.41
N GLU A 21 18.01 -8.44 -10.31
CA GLU A 21 18.68 -9.10 -11.45
C GLU A 21 17.77 -10.16 -12.09
N ALA A 22 17.10 -11.00 -11.28
CA ALA A 22 16.16 -12.00 -11.79
C ALA A 22 14.96 -11.39 -12.55
N LEU A 23 14.67 -10.11 -12.32
CA LEU A 23 13.64 -9.33 -13.02
C LEU A 23 14.21 -8.46 -14.15
N ASN A 24 15.52 -8.46 -14.37
CA ASN A 24 16.25 -7.59 -15.30
C ASN A 24 16.12 -6.11 -14.96
N ILE A 25 16.09 -5.79 -13.66
CA ILE A 25 16.16 -4.42 -13.16
C ILE A 25 17.65 -4.11 -12.94
N PRO A 26 18.21 -3.12 -13.65
CA PRO A 26 19.61 -2.74 -13.49
C PRO A 26 19.85 -2.03 -12.15
N ASP A 27 21.09 -2.06 -11.67
CA ASP A 27 21.47 -1.49 -10.36
C ASP A 27 21.19 0.01 -10.30
N GLU A 28 21.37 0.74 -11.41
CA GLU A 28 21.10 2.17 -11.51
C GLU A 28 19.62 2.53 -11.37
N ALA A 29 18.73 1.57 -11.63
CA ALA A 29 17.28 1.73 -11.47
C ALA A 29 16.79 1.20 -10.11
N LEU A 30 17.68 0.67 -9.27
CA LEU A 30 17.37 0.14 -7.95
C LEU A 30 17.90 1.08 -6.87
N GLU A 31 17.03 1.49 -5.95
CA GLU A 31 17.38 2.24 -4.75
C GLU A 31 17.22 1.30 -3.53
N PRO A 32 18.32 0.73 -2.99
CA PRO A 32 18.22 -0.23 -1.90
C PRO A 32 17.82 0.44 -0.58
N TYR A 33 16.89 -0.20 0.14
CA TYR A 33 16.51 0.16 1.52
C TYR A 33 17.01 -0.92 2.46
N GLY A 34 18.31 -0.87 2.78
CA GLY A 34 19.00 -1.99 3.41
C GLY A 34 19.33 -3.08 2.40
N ARG A 35 19.40 -4.34 2.84
CA ARG A 35 19.93 -5.45 2.01
C ARG A 35 18.87 -6.23 1.24
N ILE A 36 17.61 -6.18 1.66
CA ILE A 36 16.57 -7.15 1.29
C ILE A 36 15.28 -6.52 0.75
N LYS A 37 15.26 -5.20 0.55
CA LYS A 37 14.13 -4.44 0.01
C LYS A 37 14.65 -3.20 -0.72
N GLY A 38 13.88 -2.65 -1.65
CA GLY A 38 14.30 -1.50 -2.43
C GLY A 38 13.15 -0.82 -3.16
N LYS A 39 13.43 0.35 -3.72
CA LYS A 39 12.54 1.04 -4.66
C LYS A 39 13.09 0.93 -6.07
N VAL A 40 12.19 0.87 -7.03
CA VAL A 40 12.52 0.89 -8.46
C VAL A 40 12.29 2.30 -8.98
N ASN A 41 13.25 2.83 -9.73
CA ASN A 41 13.13 4.14 -10.38
C ASN A 41 11.93 4.15 -11.34
N LEU A 42 11.06 5.15 -11.18
CA LEU A 42 9.81 5.23 -11.92
C LEU A 42 10.03 5.56 -13.40
N ASP A 43 10.98 6.44 -13.72
CA ASP A 43 11.24 6.85 -15.10
C ASP A 43 11.74 5.65 -15.91
N TRP A 44 12.69 4.89 -15.36
CA TRP A 44 13.14 3.63 -15.94
C TRP A 44 11.99 2.63 -16.14
N LEU A 45 11.10 2.48 -15.15
CA LEU A 45 9.98 1.54 -15.22
C LEU A 45 8.99 1.91 -16.33
N LEU A 46 8.73 3.22 -16.54
CA LEU A 46 7.80 3.72 -17.55
C LEU A 46 8.36 3.60 -18.98
N GLU A 47 9.68 3.54 -19.13
CA GLU A 47 10.35 3.32 -20.42
C GLU A 47 10.33 1.85 -20.86
N GLN A 48 9.96 0.91 -19.98
CA GLN A 48 9.97 -0.51 -20.30
C GLN A 48 8.87 -0.86 -21.31
N PRO A 49 9.20 -1.66 -22.35
CA PRO A 49 8.21 -2.06 -23.34
C PRO A 49 7.16 -2.99 -22.71
N VAL A 50 5.90 -2.81 -23.11
CA VAL A 50 4.85 -3.78 -22.81
C VAL A 50 5.19 -5.09 -23.52
N ARG A 51 5.27 -6.18 -22.77
CA ARG A 51 5.55 -7.51 -23.34
C ARG A 51 4.25 -8.09 -23.91
N ASP A 52 4.24 -8.46 -25.19
CA ASP A 52 3.05 -8.96 -25.90
C ASP A 52 2.40 -10.20 -25.23
N ASN A 53 3.20 -11.01 -24.54
CA ASN A 53 2.73 -12.21 -23.84
C ASN A 53 2.53 -12.03 -22.33
N ALA A 54 2.55 -10.79 -21.82
CA ALA A 54 2.27 -10.53 -20.41
C ALA A 54 0.82 -10.90 -20.07
N ARG A 55 0.62 -11.50 -18.90
CA ARG A 55 -0.70 -11.87 -18.37
C ARG A 55 -0.89 -11.23 -17.00
N MET A 56 -2.03 -10.60 -16.79
CA MET A 56 -2.45 -10.09 -15.49
C MET A 56 -3.44 -11.06 -14.87
N ILE A 57 -3.09 -11.63 -13.71
CA ILE A 57 -3.96 -12.53 -12.96
C ILE A 57 -4.46 -11.77 -11.73
N LEU A 58 -5.77 -11.56 -11.67
CA LEU A 58 -6.43 -10.93 -10.51
C LEU A 58 -6.94 -12.02 -9.56
N VAL A 59 -6.39 -12.05 -8.35
CA VAL A 59 -6.89 -12.91 -7.28
C VAL A 59 -7.96 -12.17 -6.49
N THR A 60 -9.17 -12.73 -6.44
CA THR A 60 -10.31 -12.21 -5.69
C THR A 60 -10.86 -13.26 -4.72
N ALA A 61 -11.73 -12.85 -3.81
CA ALA A 61 -12.38 -13.73 -2.85
C ALA A 61 -13.86 -13.38 -2.74
N VAL A 62 -14.63 -14.30 -2.14
CA VAL A 62 -16.01 -14.05 -1.73
C VAL A 62 -16.09 -13.01 -0.61
N SER A 63 -17.30 -12.61 -0.24
CA SER A 63 -17.54 -11.71 0.89
C SER A 63 -16.82 -12.22 2.15
N PRO A 64 -16.08 -11.36 2.88
CA PRO A 64 -15.25 -11.82 4.00
C PRO A 64 -16.08 -12.49 5.09
N THR A 65 -15.70 -13.72 5.46
CA THR A 65 -16.26 -14.42 6.63
C THR A 65 -15.27 -14.41 7.81
N PRO A 66 -15.74 -14.61 9.06
CA PRO A 66 -14.87 -14.74 10.23
C PRO A 66 -13.84 -15.87 10.13
N ALA A 67 -14.10 -16.89 9.29
CA ALA A 67 -13.19 -18.00 9.07
C ALA A 67 -11.92 -17.60 8.31
N GLY A 68 -11.96 -16.48 7.57
CA GLY A 68 -10.84 -15.99 6.76
C GLY A 68 -10.73 -16.71 5.42
N GLU A 69 -10.60 -15.93 4.34
CA GLU A 69 -10.61 -16.46 2.97
C GLU A 69 -9.21 -16.79 2.43
N GLY A 70 -8.14 -16.42 3.14
CA GLY A 70 -6.76 -16.72 2.70
C GLY A 70 -6.30 -16.04 1.42
N LYS A 71 -6.98 -14.99 0.94
CA LYS A 71 -6.68 -14.33 -0.36
C LYS A 71 -5.21 -13.99 -0.56
N THR A 72 -4.56 -13.36 0.42
CA THR A 72 -3.14 -12.99 0.29
C THR A 72 -2.24 -14.22 0.22
N THR A 73 -2.51 -15.23 1.05
CA THR A 73 -1.82 -16.53 1.03
C THR A 73 -1.94 -17.20 -0.34
N THR A 74 -3.13 -17.17 -0.94
CA THR A 74 -3.36 -17.68 -2.31
C THR A 74 -2.58 -16.88 -3.35
N THR A 75 -2.52 -15.54 -3.24
CA THR A 75 -1.74 -14.71 -4.17
C THR A 75 -0.25 -15.05 -4.11
N VAL A 76 0.33 -15.16 -2.92
CA VAL A 76 1.75 -15.49 -2.75
C VAL A 76 2.02 -16.92 -3.23
N GLY A 77 1.23 -17.89 -2.78
CA GLY A 77 1.38 -19.29 -3.17
C GLY A 77 1.18 -19.54 -4.67
N LEU A 78 0.30 -18.80 -5.34
CA LEU A 78 0.16 -18.85 -6.79
C LEU A 78 1.41 -18.31 -7.49
N GLY A 79 1.98 -17.21 -6.99
CA GLY A 79 3.25 -16.67 -7.50
C GLY A 79 4.38 -17.69 -7.38
N ASP A 80 4.54 -18.29 -6.20
CA ASP A 80 5.56 -19.31 -5.95
C ASP A 80 5.38 -20.54 -6.84
N ALA A 81 4.13 -21.03 -6.98
CA ALA A 81 3.81 -22.16 -7.86
C ALA A 81 4.11 -21.85 -9.33
N LEU A 82 3.77 -20.65 -9.82
CA LEU A 82 4.07 -20.22 -11.18
C LEU A 82 5.58 -20.13 -11.42
N LYS A 83 6.33 -19.63 -10.43
CA LYS A 83 7.80 -19.60 -10.49
C LYS A 83 8.39 -21.01 -10.51
N HIS A 84 7.86 -21.93 -9.70
CA HIS A 84 8.29 -23.32 -9.63
C HIS A 84 8.13 -24.06 -10.95
N ILE A 85 7.06 -23.79 -11.71
CA ILE A 85 6.86 -24.35 -13.07
C ILE A 85 7.60 -23.56 -14.17
N GLY A 86 8.52 -22.67 -13.81
CA GLY A 86 9.41 -21.96 -14.73
C GLY A 86 8.81 -20.72 -15.40
N LYS A 87 7.72 -20.14 -14.87
CA LYS A 87 7.19 -18.85 -15.38
C LYS A 87 7.95 -17.66 -14.79
N ASN A 88 8.14 -16.62 -15.60
CA ASN A 88 8.56 -15.31 -15.12
C ASN A 88 7.33 -14.60 -14.56
N VAL A 89 7.31 -14.41 -13.24
CA VAL A 89 6.16 -13.91 -12.48
C VAL A 89 6.63 -12.94 -11.40
N ALA A 90 5.83 -11.91 -11.18
CA ALA A 90 5.93 -11.02 -10.03
C ALA A 90 4.54 -10.95 -9.37
N ILE A 91 4.52 -10.76 -8.06
CA ILE A 91 3.29 -10.54 -7.29
C ILE A 91 3.23 -9.07 -6.87
N CYS A 92 2.02 -8.51 -6.85
CA CYS A 92 1.79 -7.16 -6.36
C CYS A 92 0.79 -7.21 -5.20
N LEU A 93 1.20 -6.70 -4.04
CA LEU A 93 0.38 -6.63 -2.83
C LEU A 93 0.26 -5.18 -2.38
N ARG A 94 -0.64 -4.93 -1.42
CA ARG A 94 -0.78 -3.61 -0.79
C ARG A 94 0.02 -3.60 0.49
N GLU A 95 0.69 -2.48 0.76
CA GLU A 95 1.27 -2.18 2.07
C GLU A 95 0.14 -2.16 3.13
N PRO A 96 0.29 -2.86 4.26
CA PRO A 96 -0.64 -2.76 5.36
C PRO A 96 -0.49 -1.42 6.10
N SER A 97 -1.59 -0.93 6.64
CA SER A 97 -1.56 0.23 7.54
C SER A 97 -0.97 -0.17 8.90
N LEU A 98 -0.22 0.75 9.51
CA LEU A 98 0.47 0.54 10.78
C LEU A 98 -0.51 0.47 11.96
N GLY A 99 -1.59 1.25 11.94
CA GLY A 99 -2.57 1.29 13.04
C GLY A 99 -3.13 -0.10 13.42
N PRO A 100 -3.71 -0.88 12.49
CA PRO A 100 -4.25 -2.22 12.74
C PRO A 100 -3.26 -3.25 13.30
N VAL A 101 -1.95 -3.08 13.05
CA VAL A 101 -0.90 -3.98 13.55
C VAL A 101 -0.83 -3.97 15.07
N PHE A 102 -1.03 -2.81 15.69
CA PHE A 102 -1.07 -2.66 17.15
C PHE A 102 -2.46 -2.95 17.76
N GLY A 103 -3.43 -3.38 16.94
CA GLY A 103 -4.78 -3.73 17.37
C GLY A 103 -5.05 -5.23 17.30
N MET A 104 -5.63 -5.68 16.20
CA MET A 104 -6.12 -7.06 16.02
C MET A 104 -5.48 -7.82 14.85
N LYS A 105 -4.77 -7.17 13.92
CA LYS A 105 -4.27 -7.81 12.69
C LYS A 105 -2.76 -7.61 12.56
N GLY A 106 -1.98 -8.59 13.00
CA GLY A 106 -0.51 -8.56 12.92
C GLY A 106 0.10 -9.15 11.64
N GLY A 107 -0.66 -9.83 10.77
CA GLY A 107 -0.11 -10.51 9.58
C GLY A 107 -0.89 -10.18 8.32
N ALA A 108 -0.36 -9.28 7.49
CA ALA A 108 -1.02 -8.86 6.24
C ALA A 108 -0.34 -9.39 4.96
N ALA A 109 0.83 -10.01 5.10
CA ALA A 109 1.70 -10.41 4.01
C ALA A 109 1.61 -11.91 3.64
N GLY A 110 0.49 -12.57 3.91
CA GLY A 110 0.28 -14.01 3.65
C GLY A 110 0.14 -14.81 4.94
N GLY A 111 0.46 -16.11 4.89
CA GLY A 111 0.42 -16.99 6.06
C GLY A 111 1.02 -18.37 5.77
N GLY A 112 1.54 -19.03 6.80
CA GLY A 112 2.30 -20.27 6.68
C GLY A 112 3.56 -20.09 5.83
N TYR A 113 3.81 -21.03 4.91
CA TYR A 113 4.96 -21.00 4.01
C TYR A 113 4.77 -20.09 2.78
N ALA A 114 3.57 -19.54 2.58
CA ALA A 114 3.27 -18.61 1.49
C ALA A 114 3.12 -17.20 2.06
N GLN A 115 4.24 -16.53 2.23
CA GLN A 115 4.32 -15.20 2.83
C GLN A 115 5.40 -14.33 2.17
N VAL A 116 5.21 -13.02 2.21
CA VAL A 116 6.24 -12.03 1.82
C VAL A 116 7.02 -11.62 3.07
N ILE A 117 8.34 -11.61 2.92
CA ILE A 117 9.31 -11.22 3.95
C ILE A 117 10.11 -10.00 3.45
N PRO A 118 10.64 -9.14 4.34
CA PRO A 118 10.58 -9.17 5.81
C PRO A 118 9.23 -8.71 6.39
N MET A 119 8.55 -9.58 7.15
CA MET A 119 7.20 -9.32 7.68
C MET A 119 7.18 -8.15 8.68
N GLU A 120 8.21 -8.03 9.52
CA GLU A 120 8.34 -6.97 10.52
C GLU A 120 8.44 -5.58 9.90
N ASP A 121 9.26 -5.42 8.85
CA ASP A 121 9.39 -4.16 8.15
C ASP A 121 8.09 -3.79 7.42
N ILE A 122 7.48 -4.77 6.73
CA ILE A 122 6.23 -4.56 5.97
C ILE A 122 5.09 -4.10 6.87
N ASN A 123 5.01 -4.63 8.09
CA ASN A 123 3.95 -4.28 9.03
C ASN A 123 4.22 -2.97 9.81
N LEU A 124 5.43 -2.43 9.74
CA LEU A 124 5.81 -1.22 10.47
C LEU A 124 5.98 -0.04 9.52
N HIS A 125 7.21 0.46 9.36
CA HIS A 125 7.48 1.65 8.57
C HIS A 125 7.78 1.35 7.10
N PHE A 126 7.99 0.07 6.77
CA PHE A 126 8.43 -0.42 5.47
C PHE A 126 9.51 0.47 4.83
N ASN A 127 9.15 1.21 3.77
CA ASN A 127 10.01 2.17 3.08
C ASN A 127 9.56 3.64 3.29
N GLY A 128 8.60 3.88 4.18
CA GLY A 128 8.13 5.22 4.56
C GLY A 128 7.01 5.80 3.69
N ASP A 129 6.34 4.99 2.88
CA ASP A 129 5.36 5.47 1.91
C ASP A 129 4.10 6.04 2.56
N LEU A 130 3.55 5.36 3.56
CA LEU A 130 2.42 5.88 4.35
C LEU A 130 2.78 7.15 5.13
N HIS A 131 4.03 7.28 5.59
CA HIS A 131 4.51 8.51 6.22
C HIS A 131 4.54 9.67 5.23
N ALA A 132 5.07 9.45 4.02
CA ALA A 132 5.11 10.47 2.97
C ALA A 132 3.69 10.94 2.59
N ILE A 133 2.75 10.02 2.43
CA ILE A 133 1.33 10.31 2.17
C ILE A 133 0.73 11.14 3.33
N GLY A 134 0.99 10.75 4.58
CA GLY A 134 0.51 11.45 5.76
C GLY A 134 1.03 12.89 5.84
N VAL A 135 2.34 13.08 5.61
CA VAL A 135 2.97 14.40 5.60
C VAL A 135 2.39 15.27 4.49
N ALA A 136 2.25 14.75 3.27
CA ALA A 136 1.66 15.51 2.16
C ALA A 136 0.22 15.93 2.43
N ASN A 137 -0.62 15.04 2.95
CA ASN A 137 -2.01 15.33 3.31
C ASN A 137 -2.12 16.41 4.39
N ASN A 138 -1.27 16.31 5.42
CA ASN A 138 -1.27 17.23 6.55
C ASN A 138 -0.65 18.58 6.20
N LEU A 139 0.31 18.62 5.29
CA LEU A 139 0.83 19.86 4.71
C LEU A 139 -0.28 20.64 3.99
N LEU A 140 -1.08 19.98 3.15
CA LEU A 140 -2.22 20.63 2.50
C LEU A 140 -3.23 21.18 3.52
N SER A 141 -3.48 20.43 4.59
CA SER A 141 -4.34 20.89 5.69
C SER A 141 -3.78 22.14 6.38
N ALA A 142 -2.47 22.18 6.62
CA ALA A 142 -1.79 23.32 7.21
C ALA A 142 -1.80 24.55 6.28
N LEU A 143 -1.60 24.36 4.97
CA LEU A 143 -1.68 25.43 3.98
C LEU A 143 -3.10 26.00 3.87
N LEU A 144 -4.13 25.15 3.97
CA LEU A 144 -5.53 25.57 3.98
C LEU A 144 -5.84 26.45 5.20
N ASP A 145 -5.44 26.02 6.39
CA ASP A 145 -5.61 26.79 7.62
C ASP A 145 -4.84 28.11 7.56
N ASN A 146 -3.60 28.08 7.04
CA ASN A 146 -2.78 29.27 6.84
C ASN A 146 -3.44 30.28 5.90
N HIS A 147 -4.02 29.82 4.79
CA HIS A 147 -4.74 30.67 3.84
C HIS A 147 -5.96 31.35 4.48
N ILE A 148 -6.71 30.61 5.29
CA ILE A 148 -7.87 31.16 6.02
C ILE A 148 -7.42 32.20 7.05
N HIS A 149 -6.33 31.91 7.77
CA HIS A 149 -5.76 32.82 8.77
C HIS A 149 -5.24 34.13 8.15
N HIS A 150 -4.57 34.06 6.99
CA HIS A 150 -3.98 35.23 6.31
C HIS A 150 -4.93 35.93 5.34
N GLY A 151 -6.19 36.09 5.75
CA GLY A 151 -7.16 36.95 5.06
C GLY A 151 -8.12 36.24 4.12
N ASN A 152 -8.05 34.90 4.00
CA ASN A 152 -9.03 34.06 3.31
C ASN A 152 -9.48 34.64 1.95
N ALA A 153 -8.52 35.02 1.09
CA ALA A 153 -8.81 35.70 -0.16
C ALA A 153 -9.73 34.89 -1.12
N LEU A 154 -9.84 33.57 -0.90
CA LEU A 154 -10.69 32.67 -1.67
C LEU A 154 -12.11 32.54 -1.09
N GLY A 155 -12.42 33.18 0.04
CA GLY A 155 -13.75 33.15 0.65
C GLY A 155 -14.18 31.75 1.11
N ILE A 156 -13.24 30.93 1.60
CA ILE A 156 -13.50 29.54 2.00
C ILE A 156 -14.41 29.53 3.23
N ASP A 157 -15.55 28.83 3.14
CA ASP A 157 -16.43 28.57 4.29
C ASP A 157 -15.88 27.37 5.09
N VAL A 158 -15.39 27.66 6.30
CA VAL A 158 -14.79 26.69 7.22
C VAL A 158 -15.73 25.50 7.51
N ARG A 159 -17.05 25.72 7.49
CA ARG A 159 -18.04 24.67 7.78
C ARG A 159 -18.20 23.65 6.64
N ARG A 160 -17.69 23.99 5.45
CA ARG A 160 -17.79 23.16 4.23
C ARG A 160 -16.47 22.50 3.85
N ILE A 161 -15.44 22.65 4.67
CA ILE A 161 -14.16 21.98 4.44
C ILE A 161 -14.36 20.48 4.58
N THR A 162 -14.24 19.75 3.47
CA THR A 162 -14.31 18.29 3.42
C THR A 162 -12.94 17.64 3.56
N TRP A 163 -11.86 18.39 3.32
CA TRP A 163 -10.49 17.91 3.50
C TRP A 163 -10.18 17.73 4.98
N LYS A 164 -9.46 16.67 5.33
CA LYS A 164 -9.18 16.36 6.73
C LYS A 164 -7.74 15.93 6.92
N ARG A 165 -7.21 16.15 8.13
CA ARG A 165 -5.88 15.66 8.52
C ARG A 165 -5.88 14.14 8.63
N VAL A 166 -4.75 13.47 8.50
CA VAL A 166 -4.67 12.00 8.62
C VAL A 166 -3.56 11.59 9.56
N LEU A 167 -3.76 10.46 10.23
CA LEU A 167 -2.77 9.78 11.04
C LEU A 167 -2.94 8.28 10.85
N ASP A 168 -1.84 7.56 10.61
CA ASP A 168 -1.86 6.10 10.48
C ASP A 168 -1.81 5.42 11.86
N MET A 169 -2.83 5.68 12.67
CA MET A 169 -2.97 5.15 14.02
C MET A 169 -4.45 4.86 14.29
N ASN A 170 -4.73 3.82 15.09
CA ASN A 170 -6.08 3.53 15.55
C ASN A 170 -6.48 4.46 16.72
N ASP A 171 -6.77 5.73 16.44
CA ASP A 171 -7.21 6.70 17.45
C ASP A 171 -8.66 7.17 17.22
N ALA A 172 -9.62 6.44 17.80
CA ALA A 172 -11.05 6.76 17.69
C ALA A 172 -11.42 8.17 18.19
N ARG A 173 -10.57 8.82 19.01
CA ARG A 173 -10.84 10.14 19.58
C ARG A 173 -10.63 11.27 18.57
N SER A 174 -9.70 11.12 17.63
CA SER A 174 -9.39 12.20 16.68
C SER A 174 -10.48 12.42 15.62
N ALA A 175 -11.36 11.43 15.41
CA ALA A 175 -12.46 11.50 14.45
C ALA A 175 -13.63 12.41 14.88
N THR A 176 -13.73 12.75 16.17
CA THR A 176 -14.84 13.56 16.73
C THR A 176 -14.46 15.02 17.00
N LEU A 177 -13.21 15.41 16.72
CA LEU A 177 -12.74 16.76 16.98
C LEU A 177 -13.33 17.76 15.95
N PRO A 178 -13.63 19.00 16.37
CA PRO A 178 -14.02 20.06 15.44
C PRO A 178 -12.82 20.50 14.59
N TRP A 179 -13.07 21.08 13.42
CA TRP A 179 -12.02 21.77 12.64
C TRP A 179 -11.37 22.87 13.51
N PRO A 180 -10.03 23.05 13.50
CA PRO A 180 -9.01 22.39 12.66
C PRO A 180 -8.50 21.03 13.17
N TRP A 181 -8.94 20.58 14.34
CA TRP A 181 -8.33 19.45 15.04
C TRP A 181 -8.81 18.06 14.56
N VAL A 182 -9.70 17.99 13.56
CA VAL A 182 -10.23 16.71 13.07
C VAL A 182 -9.16 15.92 12.29
N VAL A 183 -8.93 14.68 12.71
CA VAL A 183 -8.04 13.73 12.03
C VAL A 183 -8.84 12.44 11.79
N PRO A 184 -9.36 12.15 10.59
CA PRO A 184 -9.85 10.83 10.25
C PRO A 184 -8.78 9.77 10.49
N VAL A 185 -9.22 8.78 11.24
CA VAL A 185 -8.54 7.52 11.49
C VAL A 185 -8.51 6.75 10.19
N THR A 186 -7.31 6.67 9.61
CA THR A 186 -6.88 5.72 8.57
C THR A 186 -7.61 5.78 7.22
N VAL A 187 -6.80 5.69 6.15
CA VAL A 187 -7.21 5.52 4.73
C VAL A 187 -7.88 4.15 4.46
N THR A 188 -8.18 3.35 5.48
CA THR A 188 -8.81 2.02 5.36
C THR A 188 -10.34 2.01 5.50
N ARG A 189 -10.97 3.16 5.75
CA ARG A 189 -12.44 3.29 5.67
C ARG A 189 -12.87 4.43 4.74
N ALA A 190 -12.50 4.32 3.46
CA ALA A 190 -13.41 4.79 2.44
C ALA A 190 -14.76 4.09 2.70
N ARG A 191 -15.78 4.82 3.13
CA ARG A 191 -17.16 4.39 2.96
C ARG A 191 -17.34 4.19 1.44
N MET A 192 -17.16 2.97 0.95
CA MET A 192 -17.93 2.48 -0.19
C MET A 192 -19.37 2.37 0.30
N ALA A 193 -20.01 3.52 0.52
CA ALA A 193 -21.44 3.60 0.54
C ALA A 193 -21.87 3.39 -0.90
N SER A 194 -22.58 2.29 -1.13
CA SER A 194 -23.40 2.05 -2.31
C SER A 194 -24.28 3.28 -2.57
N THR A 195 -23.80 4.20 -3.39
CA THR A 195 -24.61 5.27 -3.96
C THR A 195 -24.26 5.33 -5.43
N SER A 196 -25.16 4.77 -6.22
CA SER A 196 -25.25 4.84 -7.66
C SER A 196 -25.42 6.30 -8.11
N TRP A 197 -24.35 7.08 -8.10
CA TRP A 197 -24.33 8.45 -8.63
C TRP A 197 -22.96 8.77 -9.23
N TRP A 198 -22.58 8.01 -10.26
CA TRP A 198 -21.55 8.43 -11.22
C TRP A 198 -22.05 8.15 -12.63
N PRO A 199 -22.21 9.17 -13.49
CA PRO A 199 -22.51 8.93 -14.89
C PRO A 199 -21.37 8.13 -15.50
N GLN A 200 -21.67 7.03 -16.17
CA GLN A 200 -20.74 6.31 -17.04
C GLN A 200 -20.23 7.26 -18.12
N ARG A 201 -19.10 7.94 -17.85
CA ARG A 201 -18.30 8.60 -18.88
C ARG A 201 -16.96 7.89 -18.94
N SER A 202 -16.60 7.54 -20.16
CA SER A 202 -15.38 6.86 -20.60
C SER A 202 -14.16 7.19 -19.73
N TRP A 203 -13.63 6.18 -19.06
CA TRP A 203 -12.34 6.23 -18.40
C TRP A 203 -11.26 6.34 -19.48
N ARG A 204 -10.80 7.58 -19.75
CA ARG A 204 -9.47 7.80 -20.32
C ARG A 204 -8.47 7.77 -19.17
N SER A 205 -7.39 7.05 -19.41
CA SER A 205 -6.26 6.78 -18.54
C SER A 205 -5.74 8.00 -17.79
N SER A 206 -5.94 8.03 -16.47
CA SER A 206 -5.14 8.81 -15.53
C SER A 206 -5.24 8.18 -14.14
N ALA A 207 -4.84 6.91 -14.04
CA ALA A 207 -4.53 6.29 -12.76
C ALA A 207 -3.03 6.47 -12.54
N LEU A 208 -2.65 7.03 -11.39
CA LEU A 208 -1.27 7.04 -10.92
C LEU A 208 -0.68 5.64 -11.03
N PRO A 209 0.54 5.47 -11.58
CA PRO A 209 1.10 4.16 -11.79
C PRO A 209 1.32 3.45 -10.44
N PRO A 210 0.99 2.14 -10.33
CA PRO A 210 1.37 1.37 -9.16
C PRO A 210 2.89 1.32 -9.09
N ILE A 211 3.46 1.84 -8.00
CA ILE A 211 4.88 1.66 -7.68
C ILE A 211 5.08 0.16 -7.47
N LEU A 212 5.90 -0.46 -8.31
CA LEU A 212 6.37 -1.83 -8.11
C LEU A 212 7.32 -1.80 -6.89
N MET A 213 6.81 -2.20 -5.74
CA MET A 213 7.62 -2.40 -4.54
C MET A 213 8.08 -3.86 -4.54
N ILE A 214 9.41 -4.06 -4.50
CA ILE A 214 10.04 -5.38 -4.34
C ILE A 214 10.56 -5.46 -2.91
#